data_AF-A0A6A6AWQ5-F1
#
_entry.id   AF-A0A6A6AWQ5-F1
#
_cell.length_a   1.000
_cell.length_b   1.000
_cell.length_c   1.000
_cell.angle_alpha   90.00
_cell.angle_beta   90.00
_cell.angle_gamma   90.00
#
_symmetry.space_group_name_H-M   'P 1'
#
loop_
_entity.id
_entity.type
_entity.pdbx_description
1 polymer ?
#
loop_
_entity_poly.entity_id
_entity_poly.type
_entity_poly.pdbx_seq_one_letter_code
_entity_poly.pdbx_strand_id
1 'polypeptide(L)'
;MLSNTRYSHLHRSYLTIFQTINSPAWYAYNQTTHPLIEASECAFWYCIKAYEIAVHNGLQHQQTVATLHQALENHSTLSEHENLVFEPDPAVFNIHDSKYFSLAERAGKPISTYLKRAFNGSFNSSSASTATNYVLYSSDIMSALREQTNISKVVSNVALSMTNHIRTASPISSLNDSKNNDGQPSFKPIYGAPNTPDNHRYNGKAYSSEPFYVVRWKWLILPISLVLLTPICLLAATWSSWTHKVPVRGNSPLAVMQCVIPEDLKEELAAARTRSTMHKRAKRSEVRLVECENGMWAFERSSVDKE
;
A
#
# COMPACT_ATOMS: atom_id res chain seq x y z
N MET A 1 -29.06 26.63 -22.40
CA MET A 1 -29.79 25.71 -23.31
C MET A 1 -28.73 25.05 -24.19
N LEU A 2 -28.20 23.89 -23.78
CA LEU A 2 -27.09 23.23 -24.48
C LEU A 2 -27.66 22.37 -25.62
N SER A 3 -27.41 22.83 -26.85
CA SER A 3 -27.79 22.18 -28.09
C SER A 3 -27.20 20.76 -28.20
N ASN A 4 -28.05 19.79 -28.52
CA ASN A 4 -27.64 18.47 -29.01
C ASN A 4 -26.92 18.67 -30.35
N THR A 5 -25.60 18.75 -30.32
CA THR A 5 -24.79 18.77 -31.52
C THR A 5 -23.82 17.60 -31.44
N ARG A 6 -24.10 16.57 -32.25
CA ARG A 6 -23.10 15.64 -32.78
C ARG A 6 -22.04 16.53 -33.45
N TYR A 7 -20.93 16.81 -32.78
CA TYR A 7 -19.81 17.54 -33.39
C TYR A 7 -18.92 16.53 -34.13
N SER A 8 -19.14 16.47 -35.43
CA SER A 8 -18.44 15.66 -36.44
C SER A 8 -17.24 16.39 -37.06
N HIS A 9 -16.50 17.18 -36.29
CA HIS A 9 -15.30 17.83 -36.80
C HIS A 9 -14.14 17.49 -35.87
N LEU A 10 -13.24 16.63 -36.37
CA LEU A 10 -12.04 16.06 -35.73
C LEU A 10 -12.29 14.78 -34.89
N HIS A 11 -12.44 13.65 -35.57
CA HIS A 11 -11.94 12.29 -35.21
C HIS A 11 -11.91 11.86 -33.73
N ARG A 12 -12.76 12.40 -32.85
CA ARG A 12 -12.76 12.13 -31.42
C ARG A 12 -14.16 11.85 -30.94
N SER A 13 -14.30 10.75 -30.23
CA SER A 13 -15.58 10.29 -29.69
C SER A 13 -15.85 10.96 -28.35
N TYR A 14 -16.32 12.21 -28.40
CA TYR A 14 -16.63 13.00 -27.22
C TYR A 14 -17.81 12.42 -26.44
N LEU A 15 -17.60 12.30 -25.13
CA LEU A 15 -18.62 11.92 -24.16
C LEU A 15 -19.37 13.16 -23.67
N THR A 16 -18.63 14.22 -23.29
CA THR A 16 -19.20 15.53 -22.95
C THR A 16 -18.15 16.62 -23.07
N ILE A 17 -18.59 17.84 -23.33
CA ILE A 17 -17.79 19.07 -23.31
C ILE A 17 -18.46 20.02 -22.32
N PHE A 18 -17.68 20.70 -21.49
CA PHE A 18 -18.18 21.69 -20.55
C PHE A 18 -17.16 22.81 -20.38
N GLN A 19 -17.65 23.97 -19.95
CA GLN A 19 -16.86 25.16 -19.76
C GLN A 19 -17.03 25.64 -18.33
N THR A 20 -15.93 26.10 -17.72
CA THR A 20 -15.93 26.71 -16.40
C THR A 20 -15.45 28.14 -16.53
N ILE A 21 -16.18 29.08 -15.93
CA ILE A 21 -15.76 30.48 -15.82
C ILE A 21 -15.66 30.79 -14.34
N ASN A 22 -14.46 31.13 -13.89
CA ASN A 22 -14.21 31.60 -12.53
C ASN A 22 -13.99 33.11 -12.57
N SER A 23 -14.90 33.84 -11.92
CA SER A 23 -14.76 35.26 -11.68
C SER A 23 -14.73 35.48 -10.17
N PRO A 24 -13.71 36.13 -9.61
CA PRO A 24 -13.72 36.45 -8.19
C PRO A 24 -14.88 37.40 -7.89
N ALA A 25 -15.47 37.22 -6.71
CA ALA A 25 -16.43 38.15 -6.15
C ALA A 25 -15.73 39.50 -5.96
N TRP A 26 -16.29 40.53 -6.57
CA TRP A 26 -15.91 41.94 -6.47
C TRP A 26 -15.03 42.33 -5.25
N TYR A 27 -13.85 42.90 -5.53
CA TYR A 27 -13.14 43.83 -4.67
C TYR A 27 -13.23 45.23 -5.32
N ALA A 28 -14.44 45.78 -5.39
CA ALA A 28 -14.62 47.16 -5.79
C ALA A 28 -14.57 48.03 -4.54
N TYR A 29 -13.37 48.45 -4.13
CA TYR A 29 -13.27 49.77 -3.51
C TYR A 29 -11.89 50.43 -3.58
N ASN A 30 -10.77 49.76 -3.88
CA ASN A 30 -9.48 50.47 -3.81
C ASN A 30 -8.22 49.84 -4.46
N GLN A 31 -8.29 49.07 -5.55
CA GLN A 31 -7.06 48.59 -6.21
C GLN A 31 -7.08 48.63 -7.74
N THR A 32 -5.93 49.02 -8.29
CA THR A 32 -5.56 49.15 -9.72
C THR A 32 -5.36 47.81 -10.44
N THR A 33 -5.69 46.69 -9.80
CA THR A 33 -5.49 45.34 -10.31
C THR A 33 -6.82 44.74 -10.74
N HIS A 34 -6.97 44.52 -12.04
CA HIS A 34 -8.14 43.81 -12.58
C HIS A 34 -8.12 42.35 -12.09
N PRO A 35 -9.23 41.84 -11.53
CA PRO A 35 -9.31 40.44 -11.17
C PRO A 35 -9.10 39.56 -12.39
N LEU A 36 -8.25 38.53 -12.25
CA LEU A 36 -8.04 37.55 -13.31
C LEU A 36 -9.33 36.72 -13.46
N ILE A 37 -9.97 36.85 -14.62
CA ILE A 37 -11.08 35.98 -15.02
C ILE A 37 -10.44 34.79 -15.72
N GLU A 38 -10.65 33.60 -15.18
CA GLU A 38 -10.16 32.36 -15.77
C GLU A 38 -11.33 31.60 -16.40
N ALA A 39 -11.20 31.31 -17.70
CA ALA A 39 -12.11 30.44 -18.42
C ALA A 39 -11.35 29.18 -18.83
N SER A 40 -11.97 28.02 -18.67
CA SER A 40 -11.41 26.74 -19.10
C SER A 40 -12.47 25.93 -19.83
N GLU A 41 -12.08 25.34 -20.96
CA GLU A 41 -12.89 24.39 -21.71
C GLU A 41 -12.33 22.98 -21.49
N CYS A 42 -13.19 22.07 -21.05
CA CYS A 42 -12.84 20.71 -20.71
C CYS A 42 -13.72 19.73 -21.48
N ALA A 43 -13.14 18.59 -21.85
CA ALA A 43 -13.86 17.55 -22.57
C ALA A 43 -13.47 16.16 -22.07
N PHE A 44 -14.45 15.26 -22.02
CA PHE A 44 -14.23 13.83 -21.87
C PHE A 44 -14.45 13.17 -23.22
N TRP A 45 -13.55 12.27 -23.62
CA TRP A 45 -13.68 11.46 -24.82
C TRP A 45 -13.10 10.06 -24.58
N TYR A 46 -13.53 9.10 -25.39
CA TYR A 46 -13.00 7.75 -25.33
C TYR A 46 -11.65 7.66 -26.04
N CYS A 47 -10.73 6.89 -25.47
CA CYS A 47 -9.47 6.54 -26.12
C CYS A 47 -8.98 5.18 -25.65
N ILE A 48 -8.16 4.55 -26.48
CA ILE A 48 -7.45 3.31 -26.20
C ILE A 48 -5.98 3.67 -26.03
N LYS A 49 -5.36 3.17 -24.97
CA LYS A 49 -3.94 3.40 -24.68
C LYS A 49 -3.21 2.07 -24.61
N ALA A 50 -2.08 1.99 -25.32
CA ALA A 50 -1.11 0.93 -25.13
C ALA A 50 -0.13 1.36 -24.04
N TYR A 51 0.18 0.45 -23.12
CA TYR A 51 1.09 0.70 -22.03
C TYR A 51 2.24 -0.30 -22.04
N GLU A 52 3.45 0.21 -21.88
CA GLU A 52 4.60 -0.58 -21.48
C GLU A 52 4.64 -0.57 -19.95
N ILE A 53 4.51 -1.76 -19.36
CA ILE A 53 4.46 -1.93 -17.91
C ILE A 53 5.63 -2.82 -17.52
N ALA A 54 6.51 -2.28 -16.68
CA ALA A 54 7.62 -3.00 -16.10
C ALA A 54 7.54 -2.90 -14.57
N VAL A 55 7.91 -3.97 -13.86
CA VAL A 55 8.01 -3.94 -12.40
C VAL A 55 9.46 -4.18 -12.02
N HIS A 56 10.08 -3.18 -11.39
CA HIS A 56 11.46 -3.27 -10.91
C HIS A 56 11.47 -3.08 -9.40
N ASN A 57 11.99 -4.06 -8.65
CA ASN A 57 12.08 -4.02 -7.18
C ASN A 57 10.73 -3.74 -6.49
N GLY A 58 9.63 -4.26 -7.03
CA GLY A 58 8.28 -4.04 -6.50
C GLY A 58 7.67 -2.67 -6.84
N LEU A 59 8.36 -1.83 -7.61
CA LEU A 59 7.82 -0.57 -8.13
C LEU A 59 7.35 -0.77 -9.57
N GLN A 60 6.07 -0.50 -9.82
CA GLN A 60 5.51 -0.51 -11.17
C GLN A 60 5.88 0.78 -11.91
N HIS A 61 6.59 0.62 -13.02
CA HIS A 61 6.82 1.65 -14.01
C HIS A 61 5.85 1.44 -15.18
N GLN A 62 5.10 2.49 -15.53
CA GLN A 62 4.12 2.44 -16.60
C GLN A 62 4.32 3.63 -17.54
N GLN A 63 4.60 3.33 -18.80
CA GLN A 63 4.75 4.32 -19.86
C GLN A 63 3.66 4.13 -20.91
N THR A 64 3.09 5.23 -21.42
CA THR A 64 2.13 5.17 -22.53
C THR A 64 2.91 5.07 -23.83
N VAL A 65 2.71 3.98 -24.57
CA VAL A 65 3.37 3.71 -25.86
C VAL A 65 2.57 4.32 -27.01
N ALA A 66 1.25 4.18 -26.97
CA ALA A 66 0.37 4.67 -28.02
C ALA A 66 -0.99 5.10 -27.46
N THR A 67 -1.66 6.01 -28.18
CA THR A 67 -3.03 6.45 -27.87
C THR A 67 -3.85 6.56 -29.14
N LEU A 68 -4.95 5.81 -29.23
CA LEU A 68 -5.95 5.89 -30.29
C LEU A 68 -7.19 6.58 -29.73
N HIS A 69 -7.66 7.63 -30.40
CA HIS A 69 -8.85 8.39 -30.01
C HIS A 69 -9.90 8.46 -31.12
N GLN A 70 -9.57 7.97 -32.31
CA GLN A 70 -10.43 7.94 -33.47
C GLN A 70 -11.24 6.65 -33.49
N ALA A 71 -12.57 6.82 -33.51
CA ALA A 71 -13.49 5.73 -33.81
C ALA A 71 -13.77 5.67 -35.30
N LEU A 72 -14.11 4.48 -35.77
CA LEU A 72 -14.54 4.21 -37.14
C LEU A 72 -15.90 4.86 -37.40
N GLU A 73 -15.92 5.82 -38.31
CA GLU A 73 -17.14 6.37 -38.88
C GLU A 73 -17.72 5.28 -39.81
N ASN A 74 -18.92 4.75 -39.53
CA ASN A 74 -19.72 3.85 -40.39
C ASN A 74 -19.66 2.32 -40.18
N HIS A 75 -19.25 1.80 -39.02
CA HIS A 75 -19.47 0.37 -38.71
C HIS A 75 -20.92 0.01 -38.31
N SER A 76 -21.90 0.73 -38.84
CA SER A 76 -23.34 0.62 -38.54
C SER A 76 -24.06 -0.52 -39.27
N THR A 77 -23.36 -1.46 -39.88
CA THR A 77 -23.97 -2.59 -40.61
C THR A 77 -24.31 -3.80 -39.75
N LEU A 78 -23.90 -3.85 -38.47
CA LEU A 78 -23.93 -5.09 -37.68
C LEU A 78 -24.88 -5.14 -36.46
N SER A 79 -25.61 -4.08 -36.13
CA SER A 79 -26.69 -4.15 -35.12
C SER A 79 -27.55 -2.89 -35.12
N GLU A 80 -28.83 -3.02 -34.74
CA GLU A 80 -29.79 -1.92 -34.49
C GLU A 80 -29.34 -0.86 -33.44
N HIS A 81 -28.09 -0.91 -32.97
CA HIS A 81 -27.53 0.01 -31.97
C HIS A 81 -26.20 0.59 -32.48
N GLU A 82 -26.06 1.93 -32.44
CA GLU A 82 -24.90 2.69 -32.95
C GLU A 82 -23.65 2.49 -32.06
N ASN A 83 -23.02 1.32 -32.10
CA ASN A 83 -21.82 1.07 -31.30
C ASN A 83 -20.61 1.90 -31.78
N LEU A 84 -19.83 2.39 -30.84
CA LEU A 84 -18.60 3.13 -31.10
C LEU A 84 -17.45 2.14 -31.25
N VAL A 85 -16.86 2.03 -32.44
CA VAL A 85 -15.85 1.02 -32.75
C VAL A 85 -14.48 1.66 -32.95
N PHE A 86 -13.43 1.07 -32.37
CA PHE A 86 -12.04 1.48 -32.51
C PHE A 86 -11.23 0.33 -33.12
N GLU A 87 -10.36 0.66 -34.07
CA GLU A 87 -9.45 -0.26 -34.73
C GLU A 87 -8.01 0.19 -34.49
N PRO A 88 -7.35 -0.37 -33.45
CA PRO A 88 -5.94 -0.10 -33.21
C PRO A 88 -5.06 -0.80 -34.24
N ASP A 89 -4.00 -0.11 -34.67
CA ASP A 89 -2.93 -0.69 -35.47
C ASP A 89 -2.29 -1.86 -34.70
N PRO A 90 -2.35 -3.10 -35.24
CA PRO A 90 -1.79 -4.28 -34.57
C PRO A 90 -0.31 -4.15 -34.24
N ALA A 91 0.48 -3.47 -35.08
CA ALA A 91 1.92 -3.30 -34.87
C ALA A 91 2.21 -2.35 -33.70
N VAL A 92 1.43 -1.27 -33.58
CA VAL A 92 1.61 -0.24 -32.54
C VAL A 92 1.06 -0.70 -31.19
N PHE A 93 -0.07 -1.40 -31.18
CA PHE A 93 -0.74 -1.87 -29.96
C PHE A 93 -0.35 -3.29 -29.56
N ASN A 94 0.52 -3.94 -30.34
CA ASN A 94 1.04 -5.28 -30.09
C ASN A 94 -0.08 -6.34 -29.95
N ILE A 95 -0.97 -6.37 -30.93
CA ILE A 95 -2.16 -7.24 -30.98
C ILE A 95 -1.98 -8.27 -32.09
N HIS A 96 -2.31 -9.54 -31.82
CA HIS A 96 -2.07 -10.65 -32.76
C HIS A 96 -2.95 -10.60 -34.02
N ASP A 97 -4.18 -10.08 -33.90
CA ASP A 97 -5.12 -9.89 -35.02
C ASP A 97 -5.74 -8.50 -34.95
N SER A 98 -6.22 -7.96 -36.08
CA SER A 98 -7.00 -6.70 -36.14
C SER A 98 -8.30 -6.85 -35.35
N LYS A 99 -8.22 -6.64 -34.03
CA LYS A 99 -9.36 -6.74 -33.12
C LYS A 99 -9.94 -5.37 -32.86
N TYR A 100 -11.25 -5.27 -33.09
CA TYR A 100 -12.02 -4.10 -32.77
C TYR A 100 -12.28 -4.00 -31.26
N PHE A 101 -12.30 -2.77 -30.77
CA PHE A 101 -12.83 -2.44 -29.46
C PHE A 101 -14.14 -1.68 -29.68
N SER A 102 -15.25 -2.23 -29.21
CA SER A 102 -16.56 -1.60 -29.33
C SER A 102 -17.06 -1.12 -27.97
N LEU A 103 -17.57 0.10 -27.91
CA LEU A 103 -18.38 0.58 -26.79
C LEU A 103 -19.84 0.68 -27.22
N ALA A 104 -20.72 0.10 -26.40
CA ALA A 104 -22.15 0.22 -26.63
C ALA A 104 -22.62 1.67 -26.40
N GLU A 105 -23.32 2.25 -27.37
CA GLU A 105 -23.90 3.60 -27.24
C GLU A 105 -24.78 3.71 -25.99
N ARG A 106 -25.53 2.64 -25.71
CA ARG A 106 -26.42 2.50 -24.55
C ARG A 106 -25.67 2.65 -23.22
N ALA A 107 -24.37 2.35 -23.18
CA ALA A 107 -23.52 2.59 -22.02
C ALA A 107 -22.96 4.03 -21.99
N GLY A 108 -22.60 4.58 -23.16
CA GLY A 108 -22.05 5.94 -23.25
C GLY A 108 -23.08 7.04 -22.95
N LYS A 109 -24.33 6.88 -23.40
CA LYS A 109 -25.38 7.90 -23.28
C LYS A 109 -25.77 8.23 -21.82
N PRO A 110 -25.98 7.25 -20.91
CA PRO A 110 -26.21 7.54 -19.49
C PRO A 110 -25.03 8.26 -18.84
N ILE A 111 -23.80 7.85 -19.15
CA ILE A 111 -22.59 8.49 -18.60
C ILE A 111 -22.49 9.94 -19.09
N SER A 112 -22.69 10.18 -20.40
CA SER A 112 -22.73 11.53 -20.97
C SER A 112 -23.78 12.40 -20.27
N THR A 113 -24.98 11.85 -20.05
CA THR A 113 -26.10 12.56 -19.41
C THR A 113 -25.77 12.89 -17.96
N TYR A 114 -25.19 11.95 -17.23
CA TYR A 114 -24.74 12.15 -15.86
C TYR A 114 -23.65 13.23 -15.77
N LEU A 115 -22.60 13.14 -16.59
CA LEU A 115 -21.51 14.13 -16.58
C LEU A 115 -22.00 15.53 -16.95
N LYS A 116 -22.86 15.65 -17.97
CA LYS A 116 -23.50 16.94 -18.32
C LYS A 116 -24.25 17.53 -17.12
N ARG A 117 -24.95 16.70 -16.35
CA ARG A 117 -25.70 17.15 -15.17
C ARG A 117 -24.79 17.47 -13.99
N ALA A 118 -23.75 16.67 -13.78
CA ALA A 118 -22.77 16.82 -12.72
C ALA A 118 -21.95 18.12 -12.84
N PHE A 119 -21.52 18.45 -14.07
CA PHE A 119 -20.74 19.65 -14.36
C PHE A 119 -21.60 20.86 -14.74
N ASN A 120 -22.93 20.73 -14.77
CA ASN A 120 -23.82 21.87 -14.97
C ASN A 120 -24.21 22.49 -13.63
N GLY A 121 -23.67 23.66 -13.35
CA GLY A 121 -23.99 24.40 -12.15
C GLY A 121 -23.33 25.77 -12.11
N SER A 122 -23.67 26.53 -11.08
CA SER A 122 -23.06 27.80 -10.72
C SER A 122 -22.80 27.88 -9.22
N PHE A 123 -21.99 28.84 -8.84
CA PHE A 123 -21.90 29.33 -7.46
C PHE A 123 -22.09 30.84 -7.46
N ASN A 124 -22.71 31.37 -6.42
CA ASN A 124 -22.89 32.79 -6.23
C ASN A 124 -22.40 33.18 -4.84
N SER A 125 -21.42 34.07 -4.79
CA SER A 125 -21.01 34.74 -3.55
C SER A 125 -21.83 36.02 -3.42
N SER A 126 -22.91 35.97 -2.66
CA SER A 126 -23.64 37.18 -2.29
C SER A 126 -22.90 37.86 -1.14
N SER A 127 -22.37 39.04 -1.38
CA SER A 127 -22.03 39.96 -0.31
C SER A 127 -23.31 40.62 0.20
N ALA A 128 -23.98 39.98 1.16
CA ALA A 128 -24.91 40.73 1.99
C ALA A 128 -24.08 41.72 2.83
N SER A 129 -24.59 42.92 3.04
CA SER A 129 -24.00 44.01 3.85
C SER A 129 -23.81 43.68 5.35
N THR A 130 -23.90 42.41 5.70
CA THR A 130 -23.70 41.83 7.03
C THR A 130 -22.49 40.90 6.97
N ALA A 131 -21.68 40.87 8.02
CA ALA A 131 -20.32 40.32 8.11
C ALA A 131 -20.13 38.80 7.81
N THR A 132 -21.04 38.16 7.07
CA THR A 132 -21.01 36.74 6.75
C THR A 132 -21.04 36.55 5.24
N ASN A 133 -19.87 36.32 4.64
CA ASN A 133 -19.71 35.92 3.25
C ASN A 133 -20.21 34.48 3.07
N TYR A 134 -21.48 34.30 2.72
CA TYR A 134 -22.01 32.99 2.33
C TYR A 134 -21.91 32.80 0.82
N VAL A 135 -21.34 31.67 0.41
CA VAL A 135 -21.31 31.25 -1.00
C VAL A 135 -22.33 30.15 -1.19
N LEU A 136 -23.27 30.38 -2.09
CA LEU A 136 -24.29 29.42 -2.46
C LEU A 136 -23.81 28.62 -3.67
N TYR A 137 -23.85 27.30 -3.55
CA TYR A 137 -23.51 26.38 -4.62
C TYR A 137 -24.77 25.69 -5.14
N SER A 138 -24.87 25.55 -6.46
CA SER A 138 -25.95 24.76 -7.08
C SER A 138 -25.81 23.25 -6.85
N SER A 139 -24.60 22.76 -6.56
CA SER A 139 -24.32 21.37 -6.22
C SER A 139 -23.03 21.24 -5.42
N ASP A 140 -22.87 20.11 -4.72
CA ASP A 140 -21.65 19.75 -4.00
C ASP A 140 -20.44 19.66 -4.96
N ILE A 141 -20.68 19.27 -6.22
CA ILE A 141 -19.64 19.22 -7.26
C ILE A 141 -19.15 20.64 -7.56
N MET A 142 -20.03 21.64 -7.64
CA MET A 142 -19.60 23.03 -7.82
C MET A 142 -18.84 23.57 -6.61
N SER A 143 -19.19 23.14 -5.39
CA SER A 143 -18.43 23.46 -4.18
C SER A 143 -17.02 22.89 -4.25
N ALA A 144 -16.90 21.60 -4.57
CA ALA A 144 -15.62 20.93 -4.72
C ALA A 144 -14.79 21.55 -5.86
N LEU A 145 -15.40 21.88 -7.00
CA LEU A 145 -14.70 22.49 -8.14
C LEU A 145 -14.14 23.88 -7.81
N ARG A 146 -14.85 24.69 -7.02
CA ARG A 146 -14.36 26.03 -6.62
C ARG A 146 -13.14 25.95 -5.69
N GLU A 147 -13.09 24.94 -4.83
CA GLU A 147 -11.94 24.73 -3.94
C GLU A 147 -10.68 24.26 -4.68
N GLN A 148 -10.84 23.72 -5.89
CA GLN A 148 -9.73 23.24 -6.71
C GLN A 148 -9.19 24.34 -7.60
N THR A 149 -7.90 24.65 -7.46
CA THR A 149 -7.19 25.63 -8.30
C THR A 149 -6.82 25.07 -9.68
N ASN A 150 -6.83 23.74 -9.85
CA ASN A 150 -6.40 23.09 -11.09
C ASN A 150 -7.50 22.16 -11.64
N ILE A 151 -8.37 22.73 -12.48
CA ILE A 151 -9.47 22.02 -13.13
C ILE A 151 -8.97 20.84 -13.99
N SER A 152 -7.80 20.98 -14.64
CA SER A 152 -7.20 19.93 -15.46
C SER A 152 -6.87 18.68 -14.63
N LYS A 153 -6.36 18.86 -13.41
CA LYS A 153 -6.09 17.75 -12.49
C LYS A 153 -7.38 17.06 -12.05
N VAL A 154 -8.45 17.82 -11.77
CA VAL A 154 -9.75 17.24 -11.41
C VAL A 154 -10.29 16.39 -12.56
N VAL A 155 -10.31 16.94 -13.78
CA VAL A 155 -10.78 16.24 -14.98
C VAL A 155 -9.94 14.98 -15.24
N SER A 156 -8.62 15.06 -15.09
CA SER A 156 -7.72 13.91 -15.21
C SER A 156 -8.02 12.83 -14.17
N ASN A 157 -8.30 13.21 -12.92
CA ASN A 157 -8.62 12.27 -11.85
C ASN A 157 -9.99 11.60 -12.06
N VAL A 158 -10.99 12.35 -12.54
CA VAL A 158 -12.29 11.79 -12.91
C VAL A 158 -12.13 10.81 -14.06
N ALA A 159 -11.38 11.16 -15.10
CA ALA A 159 -11.09 10.26 -16.22
C ALA A 159 -10.34 9.00 -15.77
N LEU A 160 -9.38 9.12 -14.85
CA LEU A 160 -8.66 8.00 -14.26
C LEU A 160 -9.60 7.09 -13.45
N SER A 161 -10.48 7.67 -12.62
CA SER A 161 -11.47 6.92 -11.84
C SER A 161 -12.42 6.14 -12.74
N MET A 162 -12.96 6.78 -13.78
CA MET A 162 -13.80 6.13 -14.79
C MET A 162 -13.04 5.02 -15.52
N THR A 163 -11.78 5.25 -15.89
CA THR A 163 -10.94 4.24 -16.55
C THR A 163 -10.70 3.04 -15.65
N ASN A 164 -10.38 3.27 -14.37
CA ASN A 164 -10.18 2.21 -13.40
C ASN A 164 -11.46 1.39 -13.20
N HIS A 165 -12.61 2.06 -13.11
CA HIS A 165 -13.90 1.38 -13.03
C HIS A 165 -14.20 0.55 -14.27
N ILE A 166 -13.95 1.07 -15.49
CA ILE A 166 -14.11 0.32 -16.74
C ILE A 166 -13.17 -0.90 -16.79
N ARG A 167 -11.95 -0.80 -16.23
CA ARG A 167 -10.97 -1.89 -16.20
C ARG A 167 -11.32 -2.98 -15.19
N THR A 168 -11.94 -2.63 -14.06
CA THR A 168 -12.30 -3.57 -13.00
C THR A 168 -13.70 -4.14 -13.17
N ALA A 169 -14.61 -3.38 -13.78
CA ALA A 169 -15.88 -3.89 -14.25
C ALA A 169 -15.61 -4.94 -15.34
N SER A 170 -16.16 -6.15 -15.17
CA SER A 170 -16.02 -7.20 -16.17
C SER A 170 -16.48 -6.72 -17.55
N PRO A 171 -15.75 -7.04 -18.64
CA PRO A 171 -16.08 -6.55 -19.97
C PRO A 171 -17.47 -7.04 -20.38
N ILE A 172 -18.32 -6.08 -20.75
CA ILE A 172 -19.59 -6.39 -21.42
C ILE A 172 -19.23 -6.87 -22.82
N SER A 173 -19.62 -8.10 -23.09
CA SER A 173 -19.56 -8.92 -24.31
C SER A 173 -19.14 -8.28 -25.64
N SER A 174 -18.32 -9.00 -26.41
CA SER A 174 -18.09 -8.72 -27.83
C SER A 174 -19.29 -9.17 -28.65
N LEU A 175 -19.59 -8.42 -29.71
CA LEU A 175 -20.28 -8.95 -30.88
C LEU A 175 -19.38 -10.02 -31.50
N ASN A 176 -19.84 -11.27 -31.55
CA ASN A 176 -19.17 -12.32 -32.30
C ASN A 176 -19.66 -12.24 -33.76
N ASP A 177 -18.73 -12.28 -34.71
CA ASP A 177 -19.02 -12.34 -36.16
C ASP A 177 -19.58 -13.72 -36.60
N SER A 178 -19.78 -14.63 -35.63
CA SER A 178 -20.44 -15.91 -35.86
C SER A 178 -21.94 -15.68 -35.88
N LYS A 179 -22.52 -15.68 -37.08
CA LYS A 179 -23.95 -15.93 -37.29
C LYS A 179 -24.31 -17.24 -36.58
N ASN A 180 -25.36 -17.22 -35.77
CA ASN A 180 -26.02 -18.45 -35.36
C ASN A 180 -26.60 -19.16 -36.60
N ASN A 181 -26.97 -20.43 -36.50
CA ASN A 181 -27.60 -21.20 -37.59
C ASN A 181 -28.86 -20.52 -38.17
N ASP A 182 -29.43 -19.55 -37.45
CA ASP A 182 -30.60 -18.75 -37.84
C ASP A 182 -30.23 -17.40 -38.52
N GLY A 183 -28.95 -17.16 -38.84
CA GLY A 183 -28.48 -15.95 -39.52
C GLY A 183 -28.36 -14.70 -38.65
N GLN A 184 -28.73 -14.76 -37.36
CA GLN A 184 -28.56 -13.66 -36.40
C GLN A 184 -27.16 -13.65 -35.76
N PRO A 185 -26.55 -12.47 -35.51
CA PRO A 185 -25.27 -12.35 -34.84
C PRO A 185 -25.35 -12.85 -33.40
N SER A 186 -24.42 -13.72 -33.01
CA SER A 186 -24.35 -14.25 -31.63
C SER A 186 -23.61 -13.29 -30.70
N PHE A 187 -24.25 -12.91 -29.60
CA PHE A 187 -23.61 -12.17 -28.51
C PHE A 187 -22.87 -13.16 -27.61
N LYS A 188 -21.60 -13.46 -27.93
CA LYS A 188 -20.75 -14.22 -27.02
C LYS A 188 -19.95 -13.25 -26.13
N PRO A 189 -20.08 -13.33 -24.80
CA PRO A 189 -19.20 -12.57 -23.93
C PRO A 189 -17.74 -12.90 -24.23
N ILE A 190 -16.84 -11.91 -24.15
CA ILE A 190 -15.38 -12.09 -24.30
C ILE A 190 -14.87 -12.77 -23.03
N TYR A 191 -15.34 -13.96 -22.77
CA TYR A 191 -14.59 -14.92 -22.00
C TYR A 191 -14.09 -15.91 -23.04
N GLY A 192 -12.79 -15.84 -23.32
CA GLY A 192 -12.10 -17.09 -23.57
C GLY A 192 -12.48 -17.98 -22.38
N ALA A 193 -13.28 -19.00 -22.66
CA ALA A 193 -13.39 -20.11 -21.73
C ALA A 193 -11.94 -20.50 -21.36
N PRO A 194 -11.63 -20.77 -20.09
CA PRO A 194 -10.27 -21.08 -19.64
C PRO A 194 -9.62 -22.31 -20.30
N ASN A 195 -10.25 -22.88 -21.33
CA ASN A 195 -9.91 -24.17 -21.95
C ASN A 195 -9.60 -24.07 -23.46
N THR A 196 -9.49 -22.88 -24.07
CA THR A 196 -8.97 -22.75 -25.45
C THR A 196 -7.51 -22.27 -25.43
N PRO A 197 -6.53 -23.08 -25.87
CA PRO A 197 -5.09 -22.79 -25.74
C PRO A 197 -4.58 -21.52 -26.45
N ASP A 198 -5.33 -20.97 -27.41
CA ASP A 198 -4.77 -20.01 -28.38
C ASP A 198 -5.40 -18.60 -28.33
N ASN A 199 -6.05 -18.21 -27.22
CA ASN A 199 -6.71 -16.91 -27.10
C ASN A 199 -5.79 -15.78 -26.57
N HIS A 200 -4.55 -15.70 -27.06
CA HIS A 200 -3.64 -14.60 -26.71
C HIS A 200 -4.01 -13.33 -27.48
N ARG A 201 -4.85 -12.47 -26.87
CA ARG A 201 -5.31 -11.20 -27.47
C ARG A 201 -4.18 -10.18 -27.67
N TYR A 202 -3.08 -10.29 -26.94
CA TYR A 202 -1.94 -9.39 -27.01
C TYR A 202 -0.68 -10.22 -27.23
N ASN A 203 0.22 -9.75 -28.08
CA ASN A 203 1.51 -10.37 -28.34
C ASN A 203 2.53 -9.94 -27.28
N GLY A 204 2.18 -10.14 -26.00
CA GLY A 204 2.98 -9.73 -24.86
C GLY A 204 3.26 -10.90 -23.93
N LYS A 205 4.49 -11.01 -23.45
CA LYS A 205 4.78 -11.87 -22.30
C LYS A 205 4.34 -11.12 -21.05
N ALA A 206 3.19 -11.51 -20.49
CA ALA A 206 2.83 -11.08 -19.14
C ALA A 206 3.73 -11.82 -18.15
N TYR A 207 4.69 -11.12 -17.56
CA TYR A 207 5.49 -11.68 -16.49
C TYR A 207 4.62 -11.81 -15.25
N SER A 208 4.49 -13.04 -14.75
CA SER A 208 3.78 -13.27 -13.49
C SER A 208 4.66 -12.80 -12.34
N SER A 209 4.05 -12.21 -11.32
CA SER A 209 4.74 -11.86 -10.08
C SER A 209 5.24 -13.13 -9.42
N GLU A 210 6.54 -13.40 -9.53
CA GLU A 210 7.20 -14.41 -8.71
C GLU A 210 7.59 -13.80 -7.35
N PRO A 211 7.46 -14.54 -6.25
CA PRO A 211 7.86 -14.05 -4.94
C PRO A 211 9.39 -13.82 -4.92
N PHE A 212 9.78 -12.55 -4.84
CA PHE A 212 11.19 -12.16 -4.69
C PHE A 212 11.51 -11.93 -3.21
N TYR A 213 12.37 -12.78 -2.66
CA TYR A 213 12.83 -12.68 -1.28
C TYR A 213 14.16 -11.92 -1.22
N VAL A 214 14.14 -10.68 -0.72
CA VAL A 214 15.37 -9.94 -0.40
C VAL A 214 15.86 -10.35 0.98
N VAL A 215 16.85 -11.24 1.03
CA VAL A 215 17.51 -11.60 2.30
C VAL A 215 18.39 -10.44 2.75
N ARG A 216 18.00 -9.78 3.84
CA ARG A 216 18.82 -8.74 4.49
C ARG A 216 19.89 -9.40 5.36
N TRP A 217 21.03 -9.71 4.77
CA TRP A 217 22.18 -10.36 5.44
C TRP A 217 22.64 -9.73 6.75
N LYS A 218 22.40 -8.42 6.95
CA LYS A 218 22.76 -7.71 8.19
C LYS A 218 22.14 -8.34 9.45
N TRP A 219 20.96 -8.95 9.34
CA TRP A 219 20.28 -9.58 10.49
C TRP A 219 20.88 -10.94 10.87
N LEU A 220 21.59 -11.60 9.95
CA LEU A 220 22.28 -12.87 10.21
C LEU A 220 23.58 -12.70 10.99
N ILE A 221 24.13 -11.48 11.06
CA ILE A 221 25.39 -11.21 11.78
C ILE A 221 25.24 -11.53 13.28
N LEU A 222 24.11 -11.19 13.89
CA LEU A 222 23.88 -11.36 15.33
C LEU A 222 23.80 -12.83 15.77
N PRO A 223 22.99 -13.71 15.15
CA PRO A 223 22.98 -15.12 15.53
C PRO A 223 24.31 -15.82 15.21
N ILE A 224 24.97 -15.46 14.10
CA ILE A 224 26.29 -16.03 13.75
C ILE A 224 27.34 -15.62 14.78
N SER A 225 27.37 -14.35 15.19
CA SER A 225 28.32 -13.89 16.21
C SER A 225 28.04 -14.55 17.57
N LEU A 226 26.77 -14.72 17.95
CA LEU A 226 26.40 -15.38 19.20
C LEU A 226 26.88 -16.84 19.24
N VAL A 227 26.70 -17.58 18.14
CA VAL A 227 27.14 -18.98 18.01
C VAL A 227 28.66 -19.11 17.99
N LEU A 228 29.38 -18.16 17.39
CA LEU A 228 30.84 -18.16 17.40
C LEU A 228 31.43 -17.72 18.75
N LEU A 229 30.76 -16.82 19.47
CA LEU A 229 31.22 -16.33 20.76
C LEU A 229 31.00 -17.35 21.89
N THR A 230 30.05 -18.28 21.74
CA THR A 230 29.78 -19.34 22.73
C THR A 230 30.99 -20.26 22.98
N PRO A 231 31.61 -20.90 21.97
CA PRO A 231 32.78 -21.74 22.18
C PRO A 231 33.99 -20.92 22.66
N ILE A 232 34.14 -19.66 22.21
CA ILE A 232 35.21 -18.77 22.68
C ILE A 232 35.09 -18.51 24.18
N CYS A 233 33.90 -18.16 24.67
CA CYS A 233 33.66 -17.97 26.10
C CYS A 233 33.84 -19.25 26.90
N LEU A 234 33.45 -20.41 26.35
CA LEU A 234 33.62 -21.70 27.02
C LEU A 234 35.10 -22.08 27.14
N LEU A 235 35.88 -21.88 26.07
CA LEU A 235 37.33 -22.08 26.07
C LEU A 235 38.04 -21.10 27.03
N ALA A 236 37.62 -19.84 27.06
CA ALA A 236 38.17 -18.86 27.99
C ALA A 236 37.85 -19.21 29.46
N ALA A 237 36.63 -19.67 29.74
CA ALA A 237 36.22 -20.09 31.08
C ALA A 237 36.97 -21.34 31.56
N THR A 238 37.14 -22.34 30.69
CA THR A 238 37.91 -23.55 31.00
C THR A 238 39.39 -23.25 31.23
N TRP A 239 39.99 -22.39 30.38
CA TRP A 239 41.37 -21.93 30.57
C TRP A 239 41.53 -21.21 31.91
N SER A 240 40.67 -20.22 32.20
CA SER A 240 40.73 -19.45 33.44
C SER A 240 40.59 -20.34 34.68
N SER A 241 39.65 -21.30 34.62
CA SER A 241 39.45 -22.27 35.70
C SER A 241 40.68 -23.15 35.93
N TRP A 242 41.34 -23.62 34.87
CA TRP A 242 42.56 -24.42 34.96
C TRP A 242 43.73 -23.62 35.56
N THR A 243 43.91 -22.37 35.13
CA THR A 243 44.99 -21.51 35.65
C THR A 243 44.83 -21.17 37.13
N HIS A 244 43.60 -21.05 37.63
CA HIS A 244 43.33 -20.67 39.00
C HIS A 244 43.10 -21.85 39.96
N LYS A 245 43.25 -23.10 39.50
CA LYS A 245 43.09 -24.33 40.31
C LYS A 245 41.83 -24.29 41.20
N VAL A 246 40.72 -23.78 40.66
CA VAL A 246 39.48 -23.66 41.40
C VAL A 246 38.94 -25.08 41.62
N PRO A 247 38.74 -25.54 42.86
CA PRO A 247 38.18 -26.86 43.11
C PRO A 247 36.78 -26.95 42.48
N VAL A 248 36.43 -28.14 41.98
CA VAL A 248 35.12 -28.41 41.35
C VAL A 248 34.03 -28.27 42.41
N ARG A 249 33.55 -27.04 42.58
CA ARG A 249 32.46 -26.72 43.49
C ARG A 249 31.18 -26.92 42.68
N GLY A 250 30.41 -27.96 43.01
CA GLY A 250 29.05 -28.07 42.48
C GLY A 250 28.27 -26.82 42.88
N ASN A 251 27.70 -26.11 41.90
CA ASN A 251 26.88 -24.91 42.14
C ASN A 251 25.52 -25.24 42.78
N SER A 252 25.40 -26.40 43.42
CA SER A 252 24.17 -26.85 44.05
C SER A 252 23.90 -25.98 45.28
N PRO A 253 22.84 -25.17 45.30
CA PRO A 253 22.45 -24.43 46.51
C PRO A 253 22.15 -25.37 47.68
N LEU A 254 21.85 -26.64 47.37
CA LEU A 254 21.71 -27.75 48.31
C LEU A 254 22.98 -28.06 49.11
N ALA A 255 24.17 -27.89 48.51
CA ALA A 255 25.43 -28.12 49.21
C ALA A 255 25.63 -27.12 50.35
N VAL A 256 25.11 -25.90 50.21
CA VAL A 256 25.13 -24.87 51.26
C VAL A 256 24.10 -25.18 52.36
N MET A 257 22.98 -25.84 52.04
CA MET A 257 21.97 -26.24 53.03
C MET A 257 22.40 -27.45 53.86
N GLN A 258 23.26 -28.31 53.33
CA GLN A 258 23.76 -29.50 54.03
C GLN A 258 24.99 -29.21 54.90
N CYS A 259 25.53 -28.00 54.87
CA CYS A 259 26.65 -27.62 55.74
C CYS A 259 26.15 -27.51 57.20
N VAL A 260 26.79 -28.26 58.10
CA VAL A 260 26.47 -28.21 59.53
C VAL A 260 26.97 -26.89 60.10
N ILE A 261 26.05 -26.12 60.70
CA ILE A 261 26.36 -24.89 61.44
C ILE A 261 26.59 -25.27 62.90
N PRO A 262 27.70 -24.85 63.52
CA PRO A 262 27.98 -25.19 64.91
C PRO A 262 26.95 -24.52 65.83
N GLU A 263 26.55 -25.24 66.88
CA GLU A 263 25.38 -24.86 67.70
C GLU A 263 25.54 -23.50 68.39
N ASP A 264 26.78 -23.09 68.70
CA ASP A 264 27.09 -21.77 69.27
C ASP A 264 26.75 -20.61 68.31
N LEU A 265 27.02 -20.79 67.03
CA LEU A 265 26.75 -19.80 65.98
C LEU A 265 25.26 -19.80 65.61
N LYS A 266 24.62 -20.96 65.70
CA LYS A 266 23.17 -21.12 65.54
C LYS A 266 22.41 -20.44 66.68
N GLU A 267 22.87 -20.53 67.92
CA GLU A 267 22.30 -19.80 69.06
C GLU A 267 22.47 -18.28 68.92
N GLU A 268 23.65 -17.81 68.51
CA GLU A 268 23.93 -16.37 68.32
C GLU A 268 23.05 -15.75 67.22
N LEU A 269 22.81 -16.49 66.13
CA LEU A 269 21.94 -16.09 65.03
C LEU A 269 20.45 -16.24 65.40
N ALA A 270 20.05 -17.28 66.12
CA ALA A 270 18.68 -17.50 66.59
C ALA A 270 18.24 -16.41 67.59
N ALA A 271 19.17 -15.83 68.35
CA ALA A 271 18.91 -14.69 69.22
C ALA A 271 18.54 -13.39 68.48
N ALA A 272 18.68 -13.33 67.14
CA ALA A 272 18.28 -12.18 66.34
C ALA A 272 16.85 -12.33 65.80
N ARG A 273 15.91 -11.54 66.32
CA ARG A 273 14.48 -11.60 65.93
C ARG A 273 14.12 -10.93 64.59
N THR A 274 15.06 -10.23 63.95
CA THR A 274 14.79 -9.44 62.73
C THR A 274 15.83 -9.75 61.64
N ARG A 275 15.41 -9.78 60.37
CA ARG A 275 16.29 -10.07 59.23
C ARG A 275 17.52 -9.15 59.16
N SER A 276 17.35 -7.86 59.48
CA SER A 276 18.44 -6.87 59.44
C SER A 276 19.48 -7.10 60.54
N THR A 277 19.04 -7.53 61.74
CA THR A 277 19.94 -7.83 62.85
C THR A 277 20.66 -9.15 62.64
N MET A 278 20.00 -10.14 62.05
CA MET A 278 20.61 -11.40 61.62
C MET A 278 21.67 -11.19 60.55
N HIS A 279 21.38 -10.38 59.51
CA HIS A 279 22.35 -10.07 58.46
C HIS A 279 23.58 -9.33 59.00
N LYS A 280 23.38 -8.38 59.93
CA LYS A 280 24.47 -7.65 60.57
C LYS A 280 25.36 -8.55 61.45
N ARG A 281 24.79 -9.56 62.11
CA ARG A 281 25.53 -10.55 62.90
C ARG A 281 26.29 -11.53 61.99
N ALA A 282 25.62 -12.09 60.98
CA ALA A 282 26.24 -13.00 60.03
C ALA A 282 27.45 -12.37 59.31
N LYS A 283 27.40 -11.07 58.98
CA LYS A 283 28.53 -10.36 58.36
C LYS A 283 29.75 -10.20 59.27
N ARG A 284 29.58 -10.32 60.59
CA ARG A 284 30.67 -10.24 61.59
C ARG A 284 31.28 -11.60 61.91
N SER A 285 30.57 -12.68 61.60
CA SER A 285 31.03 -14.04 61.88
C SER A 285 31.95 -14.50 60.75
N GLU A 286 33.27 -14.43 60.96
CA GLU A 286 34.23 -15.06 60.06
C GLU A 286 34.24 -16.56 60.33
N VAL A 287 33.80 -17.33 59.34
CA VAL A 287 33.77 -18.79 59.39
C VAL A 287 34.61 -19.35 58.26
N ARG A 288 35.35 -20.41 58.55
CA ARG A 288 36.07 -21.23 57.57
C ARG A 288 35.23 -22.46 57.29
N LEU A 289 35.18 -22.88 56.03
CA LEU A 289 34.59 -24.16 55.67
C LEU A 289 35.68 -25.24 55.82
N VAL A 290 35.39 -26.27 56.60
CA VAL A 290 36.31 -27.39 56.86
C VAL A 290 35.60 -28.70 56.52
N GLU A 291 36.33 -29.64 55.96
CA GLU A 291 35.84 -30.99 55.67
C GLU A 291 35.98 -31.85 56.93
N CYS A 292 34.86 -32.36 57.44
CA CYS A 292 34.85 -33.27 58.59
C CYS A 292 35.23 -34.69 58.16
N GLU A 293 35.72 -35.51 59.10
CA GLU A 293 36.14 -36.91 58.85
C GLU A 293 35.05 -37.82 58.26
N ASN A 294 33.78 -37.42 58.37
CA ASN A 294 32.63 -38.11 57.79
C ASN A 294 32.32 -37.70 56.33
N GLY A 295 33.17 -36.88 55.70
CA GLY A 295 33.00 -36.38 54.33
C GLY A 295 31.95 -35.28 54.19
N MET A 296 31.41 -34.75 55.31
CA MET A 296 30.53 -33.60 55.31
C MET A 296 31.31 -32.31 55.52
N TRP A 297 30.81 -31.21 54.98
CA TRP A 297 31.40 -29.89 55.18
C TRP A 297 30.74 -29.20 56.37
N ALA A 298 31.54 -28.63 57.26
CA ALA A 298 31.06 -27.84 58.39
C ALA A 298 31.65 -26.43 58.35
N PHE A 299 30.92 -25.48 58.91
CA PHE A 299 31.46 -24.15 59.19
C PHE A 299 32.14 -24.17 60.56
N GLU A 300 33.42 -23.84 60.61
CA GLU A 300 34.14 -23.63 61.85
C GLU A 300 34.41 -22.14 62.04
N ARG A 301 34.26 -21.62 63.26
CA ARG A 301 34.57 -20.21 63.53
C ARG A 301 36.07 -20.03 63.33
N SER A 302 36.46 -19.07 62.50
CA SER A 302 37.86 -18.73 62.30
C SER A 302 38.36 -18.08 63.59
N SER A 303 38.94 -18.84 64.53
CA SER A 303 39.73 -18.26 65.61
C SER A 303 40.94 -17.62 64.95
N VAL A 304 40.95 -16.29 64.94
CA VAL A 304 42.21 -15.56 64.75
C VAL A 304 43.01 -15.83 66.01
N ASP A 305 43.81 -16.89 65.99
CA ASP A 305 44.95 -17.01 66.90
C ASP A 305 45.82 -15.79 66.61
N LYS A 306 45.72 -14.79 67.50
CA LYS A 306 46.67 -13.69 67.55
C LYS A 306 47.95 -14.25 68.14
N GLU A 307 48.83 -14.73 67.26
CA GLU A 307 50.28 -14.58 67.45
C GLU A 307 50.78 -13.38 66.64
#